data_AF-A0A131Y036-F1
#
_entry.id   AF-A0A131Y036-F1
#
_cell.length_a   1.000
_cell.length_b   1.000
_cell.length_c   1.000
_cell.angle_alpha   90.00
_cell.angle_beta   90.00
_cell.angle_gamma   90.00
#
_symmetry.space_group_name_H-M   'P 1'
#
loop_
_entity.id
_entity.type
_entity.pdbx_description
1 polymer ?
#
loop_
_entity_poly.entity_id
_entity_poly.type
_entity_poly.pdbx_seq_one_letter_code
_entity_poly.pdbx_strand_id
1 'polypeptide(L)'
;MEAFPPELLAKIFGFLPGKEIGRAAQVCRRFYEASQVEYVWRTRCAEEFSIRVKHVGDFSFRDVYAKLLHRYRFYLGLWQPQVSSYGGLFQVKFDVQLVAIVGRELLPPRDPHFTEPLRPRTLFRIGLDKPRDVTCVGGYGGPHEASIIESSRDKFSFKCCDSSQHRHPSGKHQELRDWLHEEASVSLDMHQFPHSQELLLMKFLILRQYDYSFQYRRVRLQEPPAGVPIRPGIFVGTYGTHGLELVQLEYLDGASKLRAVKLSGDPNVPCGQTTFEVVLQYGMELSLEQQASVASLDALDVRPGTGGPQPFRVPGDCHERFHQLPRSCIARYHGLGQVAGHGFTNPSFSRGHWVVFSDDLFGFLWLELLSLSMYHRVQEDLSC
;
A
#
# COMPACT_ATOMS: atom_id res chain seq x y z
N MET A 1 2.37 41.38 -24.90
CA MET A 1 2.55 40.95 -23.50
C MET A 1 3.04 42.08 -22.59
N GLU A 2 3.89 42.99 -23.06
CA GLU A 2 4.43 44.12 -22.27
C GLU A 2 3.41 45.20 -21.87
N ALA A 3 2.18 45.15 -22.39
CA ALA A 3 1.10 46.06 -22.00
C ALA A 3 0.15 45.51 -20.91
N PHE A 4 0.25 44.22 -20.54
CA PHE A 4 -0.70 43.61 -19.59
C PHE A 4 -0.37 43.88 -18.11
N PRO A 5 -1.33 44.28 -17.27
CA PRO A 5 -1.15 44.32 -15.81
C PRO A 5 -0.52 43.03 -15.24
N PRO A 6 0.34 43.14 -14.20
CA PRO A 6 0.98 41.98 -13.55
C PRO A 6 0.00 40.87 -13.14
N GLU A 7 -1.24 41.21 -12.79
CA GLU A 7 -2.30 40.29 -12.40
C GLU A 7 -2.79 39.44 -13.58
N LEU A 8 -2.88 40.04 -14.78
CA LEU A 8 -3.21 39.29 -16.00
C LEU A 8 -2.06 38.39 -16.43
N LEU A 9 -0.82 38.84 -16.28
CA LEU A 9 0.36 38.00 -16.53
C LEU A 9 0.41 36.82 -15.55
N ALA A 10 0.15 37.06 -14.26
CA ALA A 10 0.06 36.00 -13.26
C ALA A 10 -1.06 35.00 -13.58
N LYS A 11 -2.23 35.48 -14.04
CA LYS A 11 -3.32 34.60 -14.50
C LYS A 11 -2.90 33.75 -15.70
N ILE A 12 -2.18 34.32 -16.67
CA ILE A 12 -1.63 33.57 -17.81
C ILE A 12 -0.62 32.52 -17.32
N PHE A 13 0.27 32.87 -16.40
CA PHE A 13 1.24 31.94 -15.82
C PHE A 13 0.57 30.81 -15.05
N GLY A 14 -0.60 31.07 -14.47
CA GLY A 14 -1.44 30.05 -13.85
C GLY A 14 -1.85 28.91 -14.79
N PHE A 15 -1.70 29.03 -16.11
CA PHE A 15 -1.94 27.97 -17.10
C PHE A 15 -0.67 27.25 -17.57
N LEU A 16 0.52 27.73 -17.19
CA LEU A 16 1.79 27.11 -17.57
C LEU A 16 2.20 26.03 -16.55
N PRO A 17 2.92 24.96 -16.95
CA PRO A 17 3.59 24.09 -15.98
C PRO A 17 4.57 24.88 -15.12
N GLY A 18 4.67 24.58 -13.82
CA GLY A 18 5.50 25.36 -12.90
C GLY A 18 6.99 25.44 -13.30
N LYS A 19 7.52 24.41 -13.96
CA LYS A 19 8.87 24.44 -14.55
C LYS A 19 9.04 25.53 -15.62
N GLU A 20 8.02 25.75 -16.46
CA GLU A 20 8.05 26.77 -17.51
C GLU A 20 7.88 28.18 -16.95
N ILE A 21 7.15 28.33 -15.84
CA ILE A 21 7.06 29.61 -15.09
C ILE A 21 8.45 30.04 -14.62
N GLY A 22 9.27 29.10 -14.13
CA GLY A 22 10.66 29.37 -13.74
C GLY A 22 11.55 29.83 -14.89
N ARG A 23 11.27 29.42 -16.13
CA ARG A 23 11.95 29.91 -17.34
C ARG A 23 11.43 31.30 -17.75
N ALA A 24 10.11 31.48 -17.73
CA ALA A 24 9.49 32.78 -18.02
C ALA A 24 10.00 33.88 -17.07
N ALA A 25 10.18 33.57 -15.80
CA ALA A 25 10.72 34.49 -14.79
C ALA A 25 12.13 35.03 -15.13
N GLN A 26 12.89 34.35 -15.99
CA GLN A 26 14.24 34.77 -16.41
C GLN A 26 14.23 35.71 -17.63
N VAL A 27 13.08 35.91 -18.27
CA VAL A 27 12.98 36.70 -19.52
C VAL A 27 13.08 38.20 -19.26
N CYS A 28 12.34 38.73 -18.28
CA CYS A 28 12.36 40.15 -17.93
C CYS A 28 11.84 40.40 -16.51
N ARG A 29 12.10 41.60 -15.97
CA ARG A 29 11.66 42.00 -14.62
C ARG A 29 10.16 41.82 -14.40
N ARG A 30 9.34 42.12 -15.41
CA ARG A 30 7.89 42.03 -15.30
C ARG A 30 7.38 40.59 -15.18
N PHE A 31 8.01 39.67 -15.92
CA PHE A 31 7.71 38.24 -15.81
C PHE A 31 8.22 37.70 -14.48
N TYR A 32 9.37 38.16 -14.01
CA TYR A 32 9.84 37.85 -12.65
C TYR A 32 8.80 38.27 -11.59
N GLU A 33 8.33 39.53 -11.61
CA GLU A 33 7.34 40.06 -10.68
C GLU A 33 6.00 39.28 -10.75
N ALA A 34 5.50 39.02 -11.96
CA ALA A 34 4.28 38.21 -12.14
C ALA A 34 4.44 36.77 -11.61
N SER A 35 5.65 36.19 -11.72
CA SER A 35 5.95 34.87 -11.15
C SER A 35 6.04 34.86 -9.63
N GLN A 36 6.14 36.01 -8.94
CA GLN A 36 6.14 36.05 -7.47
C GLN A 36 4.73 36.01 -6.86
N VAL A 37 3.68 36.09 -7.69
CA VAL A 37 2.31 36.09 -7.19
C VAL A 37 1.92 34.71 -6.64
N GLU A 38 1.60 34.63 -5.35
CA GLU A 38 1.31 33.38 -4.62
C GLU A 38 0.20 32.53 -5.26
N TYR A 39 -0.84 33.17 -5.81
CA TYR A 39 -1.92 32.49 -6.50
C TYR A 39 -1.44 31.56 -7.62
N VAL A 40 -0.37 31.95 -8.32
CA VAL A 40 0.22 31.16 -9.41
C VAL A 40 0.72 29.83 -8.86
N TRP A 41 1.58 29.86 -7.85
CA TRP A 41 2.17 28.66 -7.26
C TRP A 41 1.16 27.82 -6.50
N ARG A 42 0.19 28.44 -5.80
CA ARG A 42 -0.92 27.69 -5.20
C ARG A 42 -1.68 26.88 -6.24
N THR A 43 -1.96 27.48 -7.40
CA THR A 43 -2.61 26.79 -8.53
C THR A 43 -1.75 25.63 -9.03
N ARG A 44 -0.43 25.83 -9.18
CA ARG A 44 0.50 24.77 -9.60
C ARG A 44 0.59 23.61 -8.60
N CYS A 45 0.67 23.90 -7.30
CA CYS A 45 0.64 22.86 -6.26
C CYS A 45 -0.68 22.07 -6.29
N ALA A 46 -1.81 22.72 -6.54
CA ALA A 46 -3.11 22.07 -6.64
C ALA A 46 -3.28 21.19 -7.89
N GLU A 47 -2.81 21.68 -9.05
CA GLU A 47 -2.97 21.01 -10.35
C GLU A 47 -1.93 19.90 -10.57
N GLU A 48 -0.69 20.11 -10.13
CA GLU A 48 0.42 19.18 -10.43
C GLU A 48 0.71 18.19 -9.30
N PHE A 49 0.28 18.49 -8.07
CA PHE A 49 0.56 17.69 -6.87
C PHE A 49 -0.68 17.50 -5.97
N SER A 50 -1.88 17.83 -6.47
CA SER A 50 -3.15 17.68 -5.71
C SER A 50 -3.20 18.41 -4.35
N ILE A 51 -2.33 19.40 -4.11
CA ILE A 51 -2.27 20.14 -2.86
C ILE A 51 -3.26 21.30 -2.88
N ARG A 52 -4.51 21.04 -2.47
CA ARG A 52 -5.64 21.98 -2.53
C ARG A 52 -5.90 22.69 -1.20
N VAL A 53 -4.89 23.37 -0.66
CA VAL A 53 -5.00 24.11 0.61
C VAL A 53 -4.91 25.62 0.40
N LYS A 54 -5.48 26.39 1.34
CA LYS A 54 -5.50 27.86 1.25
C LYS A 54 -4.17 28.50 1.66
N HIS A 55 -3.47 27.89 2.61
CA HIS A 55 -2.23 28.34 3.21
C HIS A 55 -1.35 27.13 3.57
N VAL A 56 -0.04 27.33 3.68
CA VAL A 56 0.98 26.31 4.02
C VAL A 56 1.82 26.83 5.19
N GLY A 57 1.16 27.10 6.33
CA GLY A 57 1.76 27.79 7.47
C GLY A 57 2.24 29.19 7.10
N ASP A 58 3.41 29.56 7.59
CA ASP A 58 4.08 30.85 7.31
C ASP A 58 4.90 30.84 6.01
N PHE A 59 4.80 29.77 5.22
CA PHE A 59 5.60 29.58 4.02
C PHE A 59 4.86 30.01 2.75
N SER A 60 5.65 30.28 1.70
CA SER A 60 5.12 30.59 0.36
C SER A 60 4.86 29.30 -0.44
N PHE A 61 3.80 29.28 -1.25
CA PHE A 61 3.57 28.17 -2.18
C PHE A 61 4.69 28.04 -3.21
N ARG A 62 5.34 29.15 -3.55
CA ARG A 62 6.53 29.15 -4.41
C ARG A 62 7.66 28.32 -3.79
N ASP A 63 7.95 28.52 -2.52
CA ASP A 63 8.98 27.79 -1.81
C ASP A 63 8.62 26.31 -1.66
N VAL A 64 7.38 26.01 -1.28
CA VAL A 64 6.88 24.62 -1.22
C VAL A 64 7.05 23.93 -2.58
N TYR A 65 6.63 24.58 -3.67
CA TYR A 65 6.75 24.03 -5.02
C TYR A 65 8.22 23.80 -5.40
N ALA A 66 9.05 24.83 -5.31
CA ALA A 66 10.41 24.80 -5.85
C ALA A 66 11.38 23.98 -4.99
N LYS A 67 11.26 24.05 -3.66
CA LYS A 67 12.22 23.46 -2.72
C LYS A 67 11.80 22.05 -2.27
N LEU A 68 10.50 21.73 -2.26
CA LEU A 68 10.00 20.41 -1.88
C LEU A 68 9.37 19.66 -3.04
N LEU A 69 8.18 20.07 -3.50
CA LEU A 69 7.35 19.26 -4.42
C LEU A 69 8.08 18.95 -5.72
N HIS A 70 8.50 19.96 -6.47
CA HIS A 70 9.21 19.77 -7.73
C HIS A 70 10.59 19.12 -7.51
N ARG A 71 11.30 19.45 -6.43
CA ARG A 71 12.62 18.85 -6.14
C ARG A 71 12.51 17.34 -5.90
N TYR A 72 11.54 16.92 -5.10
CA TYR A 72 11.37 15.53 -4.67
C TYR A 72 10.26 14.78 -5.42
N ARG A 73 9.74 15.34 -6.53
CA ARG A 73 8.64 14.77 -7.32
C ARG A 73 8.80 13.31 -7.73
N PHE A 74 10.03 12.84 -7.94
CA PHE A 74 10.29 11.45 -8.30
C PHE A 74 10.21 10.50 -7.11
N TYR A 75 10.26 10.99 -5.87
CA TYR A 75 10.06 10.18 -4.68
C TYR A 75 8.59 10.10 -4.30
N LEU A 76 7.76 11.09 -4.65
CA LEU A 76 6.32 11.07 -4.36
C LEU A 76 5.66 9.83 -4.98
N GLY A 77 4.77 9.18 -4.23
CA GLY A 77 4.09 7.97 -4.67
C GLY A 77 3.99 6.88 -3.62
N LEU A 78 3.43 5.75 -4.07
CA LEU A 78 3.45 4.49 -3.37
C LEU A 78 4.67 3.65 -3.78
N TRP A 79 5.16 2.89 -2.82
CA TRP A 79 6.37 2.10 -2.94
C TRP A 79 6.26 0.81 -2.14
N GLN A 80 6.92 -0.23 -2.63
CA GLN A 80 7.11 -1.49 -1.91
C GLN A 80 8.57 -1.57 -1.43
N PRO A 81 8.82 -1.61 -0.11
CA PRO A 81 10.15 -1.86 0.41
C PRO A 81 10.61 -3.27 0.02
N GLN A 82 11.88 -3.41 -0.36
CA GLN A 82 12.48 -4.67 -0.80
C GLN A 82 13.04 -5.44 0.41
N VAL A 83 12.11 -5.94 1.25
CA VAL A 83 12.42 -6.69 2.47
C VAL A 83 12.15 -8.17 2.25
N SER A 84 13.18 -8.94 1.89
CA SER A 84 13.16 -10.40 1.69
C SER A 84 11.79 -10.91 1.19
N SER A 85 11.11 -11.77 1.96
CA SER A 85 9.78 -12.29 1.65
C SER A 85 8.62 -11.38 2.11
N TYR A 86 8.90 -10.39 2.96
CA TYR A 86 7.87 -9.64 3.68
C TYR A 86 7.34 -8.41 2.94
N GLY A 87 8.18 -7.73 2.17
CA GLY A 87 7.76 -6.51 1.47
C GLY A 87 7.12 -5.47 2.39
N GLY A 88 6.03 -4.85 1.92
CA GLY A 88 5.26 -3.85 2.65
C GLY A 88 4.62 -2.81 1.73
N LEU A 89 4.02 -1.79 2.33
CA LEU A 89 3.55 -0.60 1.63
C LEU A 89 4.16 0.65 2.28
N PHE A 90 4.71 1.51 1.44
CA PHE A 90 5.35 2.75 1.83
C PHE A 90 4.83 3.89 0.97
N GLN A 91 4.54 5.03 1.58
CA GLN A 91 4.05 6.21 0.90
C GLN A 91 4.99 7.38 1.16
N VAL A 92 5.39 8.06 0.10
CA VAL A 92 6.08 9.35 0.19
C VAL A 92 5.12 10.42 -0.31
N LYS A 93 4.77 11.36 0.56
CA LYS A 93 3.83 12.43 0.24
C LYS A 93 4.22 13.74 0.89
N PHE A 94 3.61 14.84 0.44
CA PHE A 94 3.68 16.10 1.16
C PHE A 94 2.69 16.11 2.33
N ASP A 95 3.18 16.44 3.52
CA ASP A 95 2.36 16.69 4.70
C ASP A 95 2.20 18.20 4.88
N VAL A 96 0.95 18.67 4.81
CA VAL A 96 0.62 20.09 4.89
C VAL A 96 0.84 20.65 6.29
N GLN A 97 0.61 19.86 7.34
CA GLN A 97 0.75 20.32 8.73
C GLN A 97 2.23 20.49 9.09
N LEU A 98 3.06 19.55 8.65
CA LEU A 98 4.51 19.61 8.87
C LEU A 98 5.25 20.48 7.83
N VAL A 99 4.57 20.85 6.74
CA VAL A 99 5.16 21.51 5.55
C VAL A 99 6.43 20.78 5.11
N ALA A 100 6.30 19.46 4.94
CA ALA A 100 7.43 18.56 4.72
C ALA A 100 7.08 17.43 3.74
N ILE A 101 8.08 16.91 3.03
CA ILE A 101 7.95 15.58 2.42
C ILE A 101 8.13 14.54 3.51
N VAL A 102 7.20 13.61 3.63
CA VAL A 102 7.18 12.56 4.64
C VAL A 102 7.17 11.20 3.96
N GLY A 103 8.12 10.34 4.31
CA GLY A 103 8.11 8.93 3.94
C GLY A 103 7.59 8.10 5.11
N ARG A 104 6.49 7.37 4.90
CA ARG A 104 5.83 6.57 5.94
C ARG A 104 5.51 5.16 5.46
N GLU A 105 5.74 4.19 6.33
CA GLU A 105 5.21 2.84 6.20
C GLU A 105 3.71 2.89 6.49
N LEU A 106 2.94 2.10 5.74
CA LEU A 106 1.52 1.87 5.95
C LEU A 106 1.35 0.40 6.34
N LEU A 107 1.34 0.12 7.64
CA LEU A 107 1.27 -1.23 8.16
C LEU A 107 -0.20 -1.71 8.21
N PRO A 108 -0.49 -3.01 8.00
CA PRO A 108 -1.81 -3.56 8.28
C PRO A 108 -2.27 -3.26 9.71
N PRO A 109 -3.59 -3.22 9.96
CA PRO A 109 -4.12 -3.30 11.32
C PRO A 109 -3.65 -4.59 12.01
N ARG A 110 -3.90 -4.72 13.31
CA ARG A 110 -3.54 -5.93 14.03
C ARG A 110 -4.52 -7.04 13.68
N ASP A 111 -4.01 -8.24 13.43
CA ASP A 111 -4.84 -9.43 13.26
C ASP A 111 -5.75 -9.60 14.51
N PRO A 112 -7.04 -9.97 14.38
CA PRO A 112 -7.77 -10.32 13.15
C PRO A 112 -8.52 -9.16 12.49
N HIS A 113 -8.24 -7.90 12.82
CA HIS A 113 -9.06 -6.74 12.47
C HIS A 113 -8.82 -6.20 11.05
N PHE A 114 -8.93 -7.04 10.02
CA PHE A 114 -8.59 -6.69 8.62
C PHE A 114 -9.44 -5.55 7.99
N THR A 115 -10.54 -5.15 8.63
CA THR A 115 -11.38 -4.01 8.20
C THR A 115 -10.96 -2.68 8.82
N GLU A 116 -10.05 -2.69 9.80
CA GLU A 116 -9.56 -1.47 10.44
C GLU A 116 -8.56 -0.70 9.55
N PRO A 117 -8.39 0.61 9.80
CA PRO A 117 -7.41 1.44 9.09
C PRO A 117 -5.97 0.91 9.18
N LEU A 118 -5.17 1.21 8.17
CA LEU A 118 -3.72 1.00 8.19
C LEU A 118 -3.08 1.86 9.28
N ARG A 119 -2.00 1.35 9.87
CA ARG A 119 -1.21 2.04 10.90
C ARG A 119 -0.04 2.78 10.23
N PRO A 120 -0.06 4.11 10.12
CA PRO A 120 1.04 4.85 9.53
C PRO A 120 2.22 4.94 10.51
N ARG A 121 3.44 4.69 10.02
CA ARG A 121 4.68 4.91 10.76
C ARG A 121 5.67 5.73 9.93
N THR A 122 5.96 6.95 10.36
CA THR A 122 6.89 7.83 9.65
C THR A 122 8.32 7.34 9.83
N LEU A 123 9.04 7.20 8.72
CA LEU A 123 10.45 6.80 8.69
C LEU A 123 11.37 8.02 8.51
N PHE A 124 11.01 8.92 7.60
CA PHE A 124 11.80 10.13 7.35
C PHE A 124 10.95 11.34 7.01
N ARG A 125 11.54 12.52 7.19
CA ARG A 125 10.97 13.80 6.77
C ARG A 125 12.02 14.71 6.11
N ILE A 126 11.55 15.59 5.23
CA ILE A 126 12.34 16.66 4.61
C ILE A 126 11.54 17.96 4.73
N GLY A 127 11.94 18.81 5.67
CA GLY A 127 11.26 20.06 5.99
C GLY A 127 11.61 21.19 5.03
N LEU A 128 10.72 22.18 4.89
CA LEU A 128 10.98 23.35 4.06
C LEU A 128 12.06 24.29 4.63
N ASP A 129 12.24 24.27 5.94
CA ASP A 129 13.30 24.97 6.68
C ASP A 129 14.70 24.47 6.27
N LYS A 130 14.84 23.16 6.11
CA LYS A 130 16.07 22.47 5.68
C LYS A 130 15.80 21.53 4.50
N PRO A 131 15.49 22.05 3.30
CA PRO A 131 14.94 21.30 2.17
C PRO A 131 16.00 20.50 1.39
N ARG A 132 17.13 20.22 2.04
CA ARG A 132 18.21 19.34 1.57
C ARG A 132 18.55 18.27 2.60
N ASP A 133 18.09 18.43 3.83
CA ASP A 133 18.46 17.59 4.95
C ASP A 133 17.34 16.55 5.11
N VAL A 134 17.68 15.29 4.86
CA VAL A 134 16.77 14.18 5.14
C VAL A 134 16.94 13.80 6.59
N THR A 135 15.86 13.86 7.35
CA THR A 135 15.84 13.50 8.76
C THR A 135 15.19 12.13 8.92
N CYS A 136 15.93 11.13 9.39
CA CYS A 136 15.34 9.91 9.93
C CYS A 136 14.64 10.25 11.24
N VAL A 137 13.43 9.73 11.43
CA VAL A 137 12.66 9.90 12.68
C VAL A 137 12.30 8.56 13.32
N GLY A 138 12.82 7.46 12.79
CA GLY A 138 12.64 6.13 13.35
C GLY A 138 13.56 5.86 14.55
N GLY A 139 13.29 4.75 15.24
CA GLY A 139 14.07 4.34 16.41
C GLY A 139 13.67 5.05 17.71
N TYR A 140 14.59 5.09 18.67
CA TYR A 140 14.35 5.54 20.04
C TYR A 140 15.18 6.78 20.43
N GLY A 141 16.23 7.10 19.66
CA GLY A 141 17.15 8.22 19.91
C GLY A 141 16.67 9.58 19.39
N GLY A 142 15.49 9.63 18.77
CA GLY A 142 14.93 10.84 18.17
C GLY A 142 15.49 11.16 16.78
N PRO A 143 15.18 12.33 16.22
CA PRO A 143 15.51 12.68 14.84
C PRO A 143 17.02 12.82 14.58
N HIS A 144 17.51 12.24 13.48
CA HIS A 144 18.93 12.23 13.11
C HIS A 144 19.13 12.22 11.59
N GLU A 145 20.37 12.39 11.13
CA GLU A 145 20.70 12.51 9.71
C GLU A 145 20.44 11.21 8.93
N ALA A 146 19.96 11.36 7.70
CA ALA A 146 19.76 10.29 6.74
C ALA A 146 19.95 10.79 5.31
N SER A 147 19.82 9.88 4.35
CA SER A 147 19.85 10.20 2.92
C SER A 147 18.81 9.41 2.14
N ILE A 148 18.33 10.01 1.04
CA ILE A 148 17.59 9.31 -0.01
C ILE A 148 18.36 9.39 -1.31
N ILE A 149 18.41 8.28 -2.04
CA ILE A 149 19.19 8.15 -3.27
C ILE A 149 18.30 7.54 -4.35
N GLU A 150 17.94 8.33 -5.36
CA GLU A 150 17.26 7.84 -6.56
C GLU A 150 18.23 6.98 -7.38
N SER A 151 17.87 5.72 -7.59
CA SER A 151 18.62 4.81 -8.46
C SER A 151 18.03 4.78 -9.87
N SER A 152 16.72 4.98 -9.98
CA SER A 152 15.98 5.14 -11.24
C SER A 152 14.61 5.75 -10.95
N ARG A 153 13.85 6.13 -11.98
CA ARG A 153 12.49 6.69 -11.84
C ARG A 153 11.56 5.86 -10.93
N ASP A 154 11.76 4.54 -10.90
CA ASP A 154 10.92 3.60 -10.14
C ASP A 154 11.65 2.90 -9.00
N LYS A 155 12.85 3.38 -8.63
CA LYS A 155 13.63 2.83 -7.51
C LYS A 155 14.39 3.91 -6.77
N PHE A 156 14.24 3.94 -5.45
CA PHE A 156 15.10 4.74 -4.58
C PHE A 156 15.52 3.96 -3.35
N SER A 157 16.57 4.44 -2.68
CA SER A 157 17.02 3.92 -1.39
C SER A 157 16.90 4.99 -0.32
N PHE A 158 16.47 4.59 0.88
CA PHE A 158 16.64 5.36 2.11
C PHE A 158 17.80 4.75 2.90
N LYS A 159 18.66 5.58 3.48
CA LYS A 159 19.76 5.15 4.35
C LYS A 159 19.85 6.05 5.57
N CYS A 160 19.72 5.46 6.75
CA CYS A 160 20.10 6.14 7.99
C CYS A 160 21.62 6.34 8.06
N CYS A 161 22.07 7.47 8.61
CA CYS A 161 23.50 7.75 8.83
C CYS A 161 24.00 7.35 10.23
N ASP A 162 23.09 7.09 11.19
CA ASP A 162 23.45 6.67 12.56
C ASP A 162 22.45 5.64 13.11
N SER A 163 22.78 4.35 12.98
CA SER A 163 21.93 3.27 13.48
C SER A 163 22.00 3.05 15.00
N SER A 164 22.91 3.73 15.70
CA SER A 164 22.90 3.69 17.17
C SER A 164 21.63 4.30 17.74
N GLN A 165 21.01 5.25 17.03
CA GLN A 165 19.75 5.90 17.38
C GLN A 165 18.53 4.97 17.33
N HIS A 166 18.66 3.79 16.73
CA HIS A 166 17.55 2.83 16.62
C HIS A 166 17.51 1.78 17.72
N ARG A 167 18.55 1.75 18.56
CA ARG A 167 18.62 0.77 19.64
C ARG A 167 17.67 1.17 20.76
N HIS A 168 16.85 0.23 21.18
CA HIS A 168 16.00 0.44 22.36
C HIS A 168 16.90 0.67 23.60
N PRO A 169 16.65 1.71 24.43
CA PRO A 169 17.50 2.05 25.58
C PRO A 169 17.60 0.91 26.61
N SER A 170 16.53 0.13 26.78
CA SER A 170 16.47 -1.07 27.63
C SER A 170 16.94 -2.37 26.94
N GLY A 171 17.57 -2.28 25.77
CA GLY A 171 18.15 -3.42 25.05
C GLY A 171 17.17 -4.20 24.14
N LYS A 172 17.73 -5.17 23.41
CA LYS A 172 17.06 -5.90 22.31
C LYS A 172 15.81 -6.67 22.73
N HIS A 173 15.75 -7.16 23.98
CA HIS A 173 14.60 -7.90 24.47
C HIS A 173 13.38 -7.00 24.67
N GLN A 174 13.59 -5.76 25.12
CA GLN A 174 12.49 -4.80 25.23
C GLN A 174 12.04 -4.34 23.84
N GLU A 175 12.99 -4.11 22.93
CA GLU A 175 12.69 -3.80 21.54
C GLU A 175 11.79 -4.83 20.86
N LEU A 176 12.09 -6.12 21.04
CA LEU A 176 11.27 -7.22 20.52
C LEU A 176 9.86 -7.19 21.12
N ARG A 177 9.73 -6.93 22.42
CA ARG A 177 8.42 -6.85 23.09
C ARG A 177 7.59 -5.70 22.55
N ASP A 178 8.17 -4.52 22.40
CA ASP A 178 7.49 -3.35 21.87
C ASP A 178 7.05 -3.59 20.42
N TRP A 179 7.94 -4.15 19.59
CA TRP A 179 7.61 -4.50 18.21
C TRP A 179 6.49 -5.54 18.12
N LEU A 180 6.50 -6.56 18.97
CA LEU A 180 5.44 -7.56 19.00
C LEU A 180 4.11 -6.98 19.48
N HIS A 181 4.13 -6.06 20.45
CA HIS A 181 2.94 -5.33 20.87
C HIS A 181 2.40 -4.42 19.76
N GLU A 182 3.26 -3.90 18.87
CA GLU A 182 2.83 -3.15 17.70
C GLU A 182 2.18 -4.04 16.64
N GLU A 183 2.77 -5.22 16.36
CA GLU A 183 2.38 -6.11 15.26
C GLU A 183 1.23 -7.07 15.62
N ALA A 184 1.12 -7.49 16.88
CA ALA A 184 0.14 -8.47 17.32
C ALA A 184 -0.82 -7.88 18.37
N SER A 185 -2.05 -8.37 18.36
CA SER A 185 -3.09 -8.04 19.34
C SER A 185 -2.97 -8.86 20.64
N VAL A 186 -2.18 -9.93 20.63
CA VAL A 186 -1.98 -10.84 21.77
C VAL A 186 -0.57 -10.67 22.33
N SER A 187 -0.45 -10.59 23.66
CA SER A 187 0.85 -10.56 24.34
C SER A 187 1.65 -11.83 24.11
N LEU A 188 2.98 -11.71 24.03
CA LEU A 188 3.91 -12.85 24.04
C LEU A 188 3.62 -13.79 25.22
N ASP A 189 3.28 -15.04 24.91
CA ASP A 189 3.32 -16.14 25.86
C ASP A 189 4.56 -17.00 25.57
N MET A 190 5.61 -16.77 26.35
CA MET A 190 6.88 -17.48 26.22
C MET A 190 6.79 -18.97 26.56
N HIS A 191 5.70 -19.44 27.18
CA HIS A 191 5.56 -20.83 27.62
C HIS A 191 5.04 -21.77 26.53
N GLN A 192 4.23 -21.27 25.59
CA GLN A 192 3.63 -22.09 24.53
C GLN A 192 4.19 -21.78 23.13
N PHE A 193 4.91 -20.65 22.96
CA PHE A 193 5.56 -20.17 21.73
C PHE A 193 4.90 -20.69 20.43
N PRO A 194 3.61 -20.38 20.19
CA PRO A 194 2.88 -20.88 19.03
C PRO A 194 3.59 -20.50 17.72
N HIS A 195 3.40 -21.29 16.67
CA HIS A 195 4.06 -21.10 15.38
C HIS A 195 3.94 -19.66 14.82
N SER A 196 2.82 -18.97 15.07
CA SER A 196 2.66 -17.55 14.71
C SER A 196 3.68 -16.62 15.39
N GLN A 197 4.06 -16.89 16.64
CA GLN A 197 5.10 -16.14 17.34
C GLN A 197 6.51 -16.46 16.82
N GLU A 198 6.78 -17.70 16.39
CA GLU A 198 8.04 -18.06 15.71
C GLU A 198 8.20 -17.26 14.41
N LEU A 199 7.14 -17.19 13.61
CA LEU A 199 7.12 -16.42 12.35
C LEU A 199 7.32 -14.92 12.58
N LEU A 200 6.70 -14.36 13.63
CA LEU A 200 6.91 -12.96 14.02
C LEU A 200 8.35 -12.70 14.49
N LEU A 201 8.95 -13.62 15.26
CA LEU A 201 10.36 -13.51 15.65
C LEU A 201 11.28 -13.55 14.43
N MET A 202 11.04 -14.45 13.47
CA MET A 202 11.79 -14.50 12.21
C MET A 202 11.65 -13.18 11.43
N LYS A 203 10.44 -12.64 11.31
CA LYS A 203 10.17 -11.34 10.67
C LYS A 203 10.95 -10.21 11.34
N PHE A 204 10.92 -10.14 12.67
CA PHE A 204 11.69 -9.16 13.44
C PHE A 204 13.20 -9.26 13.16
N LEU A 205 13.77 -10.46 13.22
CA LEU A 205 15.20 -10.67 13.00
C LEU A 205 15.63 -10.29 11.57
N ILE A 206 14.80 -10.56 10.57
CA ILE A 206 15.06 -10.17 9.18
C ILE A 206 14.98 -8.65 9.02
N LEU A 207 13.94 -8.00 9.54
CA LEU A 207 13.80 -6.54 9.48
C LEU A 207 14.99 -5.82 10.12
N ARG A 208 15.48 -6.35 11.24
CA ARG A 208 16.66 -5.85 11.96
C ARG A 208 17.95 -5.89 11.14
N GLN A 209 18.07 -6.79 10.17
CA GLN A 209 19.26 -6.86 9.31
C GLN A 209 19.38 -5.67 8.35
N TYR A 210 18.27 -4.98 8.07
CA TYR A 210 18.26 -3.82 7.19
C TYR A 210 18.77 -2.55 7.86
N ASP A 211 18.79 -2.50 9.19
CA ASP A 211 19.34 -1.38 9.98
C ASP A 211 18.85 0.01 9.49
N TYR A 212 17.53 0.12 9.26
CA TYR A 212 16.87 1.31 8.72
C TYR A 212 17.45 1.80 7.36
N SER A 213 17.96 0.87 6.56
CA SER A 213 18.38 1.10 5.19
C SER A 213 17.57 0.23 4.24
N PHE A 214 16.70 0.86 3.45
CA PHE A 214 15.71 0.16 2.62
C PHE A 214 15.80 0.61 1.17
N GLN A 215 15.64 -0.35 0.26
CA GLN A 215 15.39 -0.08 -1.15
C GLN A 215 13.89 -0.16 -1.42
N TYR A 216 13.39 0.71 -2.27
CA TYR A 216 11.98 0.84 -2.60
C TYR A 216 11.77 0.68 -4.09
N ARG A 217 10.70 -0.05 -4.48
CA ARG A 217 10.22 -0.14 -5.87
C ARG A 217 8.87 0.52 -5.99
N ARG A 218 8.64 1.27 -7.07
CA ARG A 218 7.38 2.00 -7.26
C ARG A 218 6.20 1.04 -7.39
N VAL A 219 5.13 1.37 -6.67
CA VAL A 219 3.80 0.74 -6.80
C VAL A 219 2.92 1.69 -7.59
N ARG A 220 2.18 1.16 -8.57
CA ARG A 220 1.25 1.91 -9.41
C ARG A 220 -0.13 1.30 -9.27
N LEU A 221 -1.14 2.13 -9.05
CA LEU A 221 -2.52 1.68 -9.03
C LEU A 221 -3.10 1.75 -10.45
N GLN A 222 -3.85 0.73 -10.83
CA GLN A 222 -4.55 0.67 -12.10
C GLN A 222 -5.80 1.57 -12.07
N GLU A 223 -6.07 2.28 -13.17
CA GLU A 223 -7.37 2.94 -13.34
C GLU A 223 -8.48 1.89 -13.45
N PRO A 224 -9.63 2.06 -12.77
CA PRO A 224 -10.69 1.06 -12.77
C PRO A 224 -11.24 0.80 -14.19
N PRO A 225 -11.16 -0.43 -14.72
CA PRO A 225 -11.85 -0.78 -15.94
C PRO A 225 -13.38 -0.77 -15.73
N ALA A 226 -14.16 -0.52 -16.78
CA ALA A 226 -15.62 -0.55 -16.70
C ALA A 226 -16.14 -2.00 -16.57
N GLY A 227 -17.25 -2.18 -15.85
CA GLY A 227 -17.96 -3.46 -15.77
C GLY A 227 -17.25 -4.56 -14.98
N VAL A 228 -16.21 -4.23 -14.21
CA VAL A 228 -15.51 -5.20 -13.37
C VAL A 228 -16.28 -5.51 -12.09
N PRO A 229 -16.18 -6.74 -11.54
CA PRO A 229 -16.91 -7.13 -10.32
C PRO A 229 -16.54 -6.31 -9.08
N ILE A 230 -15.31 -5.85 -8.99
CA ILE A 230 -14.82 -4.98 -7.91
C ILE A 230 -13.73 -4.05 -8.46
N ARG A 231 -13.64 -2.80 -7.99
CA ARG A 231 -12.60 -1.87 -8.45
C ARG A 231 -11.20 -2.39 -8.08
N PRO A 232 -10.18 -2.26 -8.96
CA PRO A 232 -8.80 -2.58 -8.60
C PRO A 232 -8.30 -1.69 -7.45
N GLY A 233 -7.20 -2.09 -6.81
CA GLY A 233 -6.65 -1.35 -5.67
C GLY A 233 -5.94 -2.25 -4.67
N ILE A 234 -5.66 -1.70 -3.49
CA ILE A 234 -4.98 -2.42 -2.40
C ILE A 234 -6.01 -2.89 -1.37
N PHE A 235 -5.84 -4.12 -0.90
CA PHE A 235 -6.70 -4.76 0.10
C PHE A 235 -5.85 -5.35 1.21
N VAL A 236 -6.36 -5.30 2.44
CA VAL A 236 -5.85 -6.06 3.58
C VAL A 236 -6.51 -7.43 3.58
N GLY A 237 -5.71 -8.49 3.53
CA GLY A 237 -6.15 -9.88 3.42
C GLY A 237 -5.68 -10.76 4.57
N THR A 238 -6.46 -11.77 4.93
CA THR A 238 -6.13 -12.70 6.03
C THR A 238 -5.37 -13.93 5.52
N TYR A 239 -4.21 -14.23 6.09
CA TYR A 239 -3.30 -15.32 5.68
C TYR A 239 -2.96 -16.29 6.82
N GLY A 240 -3.98 -16.66 7.59
CA GLY A 240 -3.84 -17.74 8.57
C GLY A 240 -2.88 -17.38 9.71
N THR A 241 -1.89 -18.22 9.96
CA THR A 241 -0.86 -18.02 11.00
C THR A 241 0.12 -16.89 10.68
N HIS A 242 0.17 -16.44 9.43
CA HIS A 242 1.01 -15.30 9.01
C HIS A 242 0.36 -13.94 9.33
N GLY A 243 -0.91 -13.93 9.73
CA GLY A 243 -1.64 -12.71 10.07
C GLY A 243 -2.21 -12.02 8.84
N LEU A 244 -2.14 -10.69 8.82
CA LEU A 244 -2.69 -9.84 7.76
C LEU A 244 -1.61 -9.44 6.75
N GLU A 245 -1.96 -9.47 5.47
CA GLU A 245 -1.08 -9.06 4.37
C GLU A 245 -1.78 -8.08 3.43
N LEU A 246 -1.00 -7.22 2.78
CA LEU A 246 -1.47 -6.31 1.74
C LEU A 246 -1.36 -6.98 0.38
N VAL A 247 -2.44 -6.93 -0.39
CA VAL A 247 -2.48 -7.39 -1.78
C VAL A 247 -2.95 -6.28 -2.71
N GLN A 248 -2.34 -6.20 -3.89
CA GLN A 248 -2.80 -5.35 -4.97
C GLN A 248 -3.59 -6.19 -5.98
N LEU A 249 -4.84 -5.80 -6.22
CA LEU A 249 -5.73 -6.41 -7.19
C LEU A 249 -5.71 -5.62 -8.50
N GLU A 250 -5.47 -6.31 -9.60
CA GLU A 250 -5.38 -5.76 -10.96
C GLU A 250 -6.15 -6.62 -11.95
N TYR A 251 -6.63 -5.99 -13.02
CA TYR A 251 -7.25 -6.66 -14.15
C TYR A 251 -6.31 -6.69 -15.36
N LEU A 252 -6.21 -7.84 -15.99
CA LEU A 252 -5.38 -8.11 -17.15
C LEU A 252 -6.24 -8.44 -18.37
N ASP A 253 -5.61 -8.47 -19.55
CA ASP A 253 -6.22 -8.96 -20.80
C ASP A 253 -7.60 -8.32 -21.09
N GLY A 254 -7.67 -6.99 -21.02
CA GLY A 254 -8.92 -6.25 -21.25
C GLY A 254 -10.01 -6.52 -20.20
N ALA A 255 -9.61 -6.78 -18.95
CA ALA A 255 -10.49 -7.17 -17.85
C ALA A 255 -11.18 -8.53 -17.99
N SER A 256 -10.56 -9.46 -18.72
CA SER A 256 -10.99 -10.87 -18.75
C SER A 256 -10.33 -11.72 -17.64
N LYS A 257 -9.22 -11.24 -17.07
CA LYS A 257 -8.52 -11.90 -15.96
C LYS A 257 -8.29 -10.93 -14.82
N LEU A 258 -8.29 -11.46 -13.61
CA LEU A 258 -7.93 -10.75 -12.39
C LEU A 258 -6.72 -11.45 -11.76
N ARG A 259 -5.81 -10.63 -11.24
CA ARG A 259 -4.62 -11.07 -10.52
C ARG A 259 -4.48 -10.28 -9.23
N ALA A 260 -4.26 -10.97 -8.13
CA ALA A 260 -3.88 -10.34 -6.87
C ALA A 260 -2.40 -10.64 -6.58
N VAL A 261 -1.60 -9.59 -6.40
CA VAL A 261 -0.15 -9.67 -6.11
C VAL A 261 0.10 -9.21 -4.68
N LYS A 262 0.95 -9.94 -3.96
CA LYS A 262 1.34 -9.59 -2.59
C LYS A 262 2.20 -8.33 -2.56
N LEU A 263 1.74 -7.28 -1.89
CA LEU A 263 2.56 -6.12 -1.55
C LEU A 263 3.36 -6.37 -0.28
N SER A 264 2.72 -6.96 0.73
CA SER A 264 3.40 -7.67 1.80
C SER A 264 3.14 -9.17 1.68
N GLY A 265 4.09 -9.98 2.13
CA GLY A 265 3.99 -11.43 2.05
C GLY A 265 4.73 -12.14 3.16
N ASP A 266 4.92 -13.43 2.96
CA ASP A 266 5.43 -14.33 3.98
C ASP A 266 6.45 -15.29 3.36
N PRO A 267 7.19 -16.07 4.18
CA PRO A 267 8.17 -17.01 3.67
C PRO A 267 7.61 -18.11 2.75
N ASN A 268 6.30 -18.38 2.78
CA ASN A 268 5.65 -19.34 1.90
C ASN A 268 5.29 -18.68 0.56
N VAL A 269 4.56 -17.57 0.56
CA VAL A 269 4.28 -16.77 -0.64
C VAL A 269 4.84 -15.35 -0.43
N PRO A 270 6.03 -15.06 -0.98
CA PRO A 270 6.69 -13.78 -0.81
C PRO A 270 5.97 -12.58 -1.42
N CYS A 271 6.29 -11.38 -0.94
CA CYS A 271 5.93 -10.14 -1.61
C CYS A 271 6.40 -10.13 -3.08
N GLY A 272 5.62 -9.50 -3.95
CA GLY A 272 5.82 -9.46 -5.40
C GLY A 272 5.32 -10.70 -6.13
N GLN A 273 4.98 -11.79 -5.42
CA GLN A 273 4.34 -12.96 -6.03
C GLN A 273 2.83 -12.78 -6.16
N THR A 274 2.27 -13.48 -7.13
CA THR A 274 0.83 -13.66 -7.25
C THR A 274 0.33 -14.47 -6.04
N THR A 275 -0.79 -14.07 -5.44
CA THR A 275 -1.45 -14.85 -4.39
C THR A 275 -2.62 -15.65 -4.96
N PHE A 276 -3.33 -15.10 -5.95
CA PHE A 276 -4.34 -15.82 -6.70
C PHE A 276 -4.64 -15.14 -8.04
N GLU A 277 -5.15 -15.93 -8.98
CA GLU A 277 -5.62 -15.50 -10.29
C GLU A 277 -7.03 -16.02 -10.55
N VAL A 278 -7.79 -15.26 -11.32
CA VAL A 278 -9.19 -15.57 -11.67
C VAL A 278 -9.40 -15.25 -13.15
N VAL A 279 -10.02 -16.16 -13.88
CA VAL A 279 -10.46 -15.91 -15.26
C VAL A 279 -11.97 -15.65 -15.22
N LEU A 280 -12.39 -14.42 -15.52
CA LEU A 280 -13.76 -13.94 -15.28
C LEU A 280 -14.81 -14.61 -16.20
N GLN A 281 -14.38 -15.34 -17.23
CA GLN A 281 -15.27 -16.16 -18.05
C GLN A 281 -15.87 -17.35 -17.29
N TYR A 282 -15.26 -17.78 -16.19
CA TYR A 282 -15.68 -18.94 -15.39
C TYR A 282 -16.39 -18.50 -14.10
N GLY A 283 -17.43 -17.68 -14.27
CA GLY A 283 -18.37 -17.35 -13.20
C GLY A 283 -19.33 -18.50 -12.89
N MET A 284 -19.84 -18.53 -11.67
CA MET A 284 -20.76 -19.57 -11.20
C MET A 284 -21.89 -19.01 -10.34
N GLU A 285 -23.02 -19.71 -10.33
CA GLU A 285 -24.15 -19.50 -9.42
C GLU A 285 -24.48 -20.82 -8.75
N LEU A 286 -24.49 -20.84 -7.41
CA LEU A 286 -24.61 -22.06 -6.62
C LEU A 286 -25.79 -21.99 -5.64
N SER A 287 -26.51 -23.09 -5.48
CA SER A 287 -27.46 -23.27 -4.38
C SER A 287 -26.73 -23.43 -3.04
N LEU A 288 -27.45 -23.24 -1.93
CA LEU A 288 -26.89 -23.47 -0.60
C LEU A 288 -26.51 -24.94 -0.34
N GLU A 289 -27.15 -25.89 -1.04
CA GLU A 289 -26.83 -27.31 -0.95
C GLU A 289 -25.51 -27.63 -1.64
N GLN A 290 -25.26 -27.06 -2.82
CA GLN A 290 -23.98 -27.19 -3.53
C GLN A 290 -22.81 -26.61 -2.72
N GLN A 291 -23.08 -25.65 -1.83
CA GLN A 291 -22.09 -25.01 -0.96
C GLN A 291 -21.89 -25.71 0.38
N ALA A 292 -22.49 -26.89 0.61
CA ALA A 292 -22.50 -27.53 1.93
C ALA A 292 -21.12 -28.04 2.39
N SER A 293 -20.28 -28.53 1.47
CA SER A 293 -18.92 -29.05 1.74
C SER A 293 -17.95 -28.66 0.62
N VAL A 294 -16.65 -28.68 0.93
CA VAL A 294 -15.60 -28.46 -0.07
C VAL A 294 -15.63 -29.56 -1.13
N ALA A 295 -15.90 -30.81 -0.76
CA ALA A 295 -16.02 -31.90 -1.73
C ALA A 295 -17.13 -31.65 -2.77
N SER A 296 -18.27 -31.09 -2.35
CA SER A 296 -19.35 -30.71 -3.28
C SER A 296 -18.93 -29.59 -4.22
N LEU A 297 -18.14 -28.61 -3.73
CA LEU A 297 -17.61 -27.54 -4.57
C LEU A 297 -16.53 -28.03 -5.54
N ASP A 298 -15.69 -28.96 -5.09
CA ASP A 298 -14.56 -29.49 -5.85
C ASP A 298 -14.99 -30.40 -7.01
N ALA A 299 -16.17 -31.01 -6.87
CA ALA A 299 -16.83 -31.84 -7.88
C ALA A 299 -17.58 -31.03 -8.96
N LEU A 300 -17.65 -29.70 -8.84
CA LEU A 300 -18.32 -28.85 -9.83
C LEU A 300 -17.54 -28.82 -11.16
N ASP A 301 -18.25 -28.98 -12.27
CA ASP A 301 -17.69 -28.79 -13.59
C ASP A 301 -17.33 -27.32 -13.83
N VAL A 302 -16.08 -27.05 -14.23
CA VAL A 302 -15.66 -25.71 -14.66
C VAL A 302 -16.22 -25.45 -16.05
N ARG A 303 -17.21 -24.56 -16.15
CA ARG A 303 -17.84 -24.17 -17.42
C ARG A 303 -17.91 -22.66 -17.53
N PRO A 304 -17.89 -22.09 -18.75
CA PRO A 304 -18.14 -20.68 -18.94
C PRO A 304 -19.51 -20.30 -18.38
N GLY A 305 -19.55 -19.21 -17.63
CA GLY A 305 -20.74 -18.77 -16.92
C GLY A 305 -20.60 -17.33 -16.43
N THR A 306 -21.73 -16.72 -16.11
CA THR A 306 -21.76 -15.39 -15.49
C THR A 306 -21.63 -15.53 -13.99
N GLY A 307 -20.88 -14.63 -13.34
CA GLY A 307 -20.91 -14.48 -11.89
C GLY A 307 -22.07 -13.57 -11.52
N GLY A 308 -23.14 -14.14 -10.95
CA GLY A 308 -24.33 -13.40 -10.54
C GLY A 308 -24.51 -13.31 -9.01
N PRO A 309 -25.40 -12.40 -8.55
CA PRO A 309 -25.79 -12.34 -7.15
C PRO A 309 -26.43 -13.64 -6.67
N GLN A 310 -25.98 -14.17 -5.54
CA GLN A 310 -26.41 -15.47 -5.04
C GLN A 310 -26.27 -15.58 -3.52
N PRO A 311 -27.00 -16.50 -2.86
CA PRO A 311 -26.74 -16.80 -1.46
C PRO A 311 -25.33 -17.36 -1.27
N PHE A 312 -24.71 -17.04 -0.14
CA PHE A 312 -23.37 -17.50 0.21
C PHE A 312 -23.38 -18.16 1.58
N ARG A 313 -22.67 -19.27 1.67
CA ARG A 313 -22.24 -19.89 2.92
C ARG A 313 -20.82 -20.41 2.78
N VAL A 314 -20.10 -20.43 3.88
CA VAL A 314 -18.87 -21.20 3.97
C VAL A 314 -19.22 -22.69 4.06
N PRO A 315 -18.50 -23.57 3.35
CA PRO A 315 -18.62 -25.01 3.55
C PRO A 315 -18.41 -25.41 5.02
N GLY A 316 -19.19 -26.37 5.51
CA GLY A 316 -19.17 -26.75 6.93
C GLY A 316 -17.86 -27.40 7.40
N ASP A 317 -17.03 -27.82 6.47
CA ASP A 317 -15.71 -28.44 6.64
C ASP A 317 -14.55 -27.43 6.56
N CYS A 318 -14.82 -26.14 6.35
CA CYS A 318 -13.79 -25.11 6.38
C CYS A 318 -13.56 -24.52 7.78
N HIS A 319 -12.33 -24.08 8.03
CA HIS A 319 -11.98 -23.31 9.22
C HIS A 319 -12.56 -21.89 9.13
N GLU A 320 -13.71 -21.67 9.76
CA GLU A 320 -14.32 -20.34 9.86
C GLU A 320 -13.63 -19.53 10.97
N ARG A 321 -12.80 -18.56 10.57
CA ARG A 321 -12.06 -17.68 11.50
C ARG A 321 -12.83 -16.42 11.90
N PHE A 322 -14.01 -16.18 11.30
CA PHE A 322 -14.73 -14.90 11.43
C PHE A 322 -16.22 -15.12 11.70
N HIS A 323 -16.74 -14.47 12.72
CA HIS A 323 -18.12 -14.70 13.19
C HIS A 323 -19.22 -13.98 12.39
N GLN A 324 -18.88 -13.05 11.49
CA GLN A 324 -19.84 -12.24 10.75
C GLN A 324 -19.52 -12.18 9.25
N LEU A 325 -19.73 -13.30 8.57
CA LEU A 325 -19.59 -13.36 7.12
C LEU A 325 -20.91 -12.94 6.42
N PRO A 326 -20.82 -12.24 5.26
CA PRO A 326 -22.00 -11.95 4.45
C PRO A 326 -22.71 -13.24 4.04
N ARG A 327 -24.05 -13.23 4.01
CA ARG A 327 -24.87 -14.39 3.61
C ARG A 327 -25.21 -14.43 2.12
N SER A 328 -24.67 -13.50 1.35
CA SER A 328 -24.85 -13.39 -0.09
C SER A 328 -23.61 -12.73 -0.69
N CYS A 329 -23.31 -13.06 -1.95
CA CYS A 329 -22.26 -12.41 -2.74
C CYS A 329 -22.84 -11.83 -4.03
N ILE A 330 -22.18 -10.83 -4.60
CA ILE A 330 -22.57 -10.19 -5.87
C ILE A 330 -22.06 -10.96 -7.09
N ALA A 331 -20.98 -11.72 -6.92
CA ALA A 331 -20.43 -12.60 -7.94
C ALA A 331 -19.51 -13.67 -7.32
N ARG A 332 -19.34 -14.79 -8.03
CA ARG A 332 -18.46 -15.89 -7.66
C ARG A 332 -17.80 -16.49 -8.90
N TYR A 333 -16.51 -16.80 -8.79
CA TYR A 333 -15.70 -17.29 -9.91
C TYR A 333 -14.77 -18.41 -9.47
N HIS A 334 -14.42 -19.32 -10.40
CA HIS A 334 -13.30 -20.23 -10.19
C HIS A 334 -12.00 -19.43 -10.19
N GLY A 335 -11.09 -19.75 -9.27
CA GLY A 335 -9.79 -19.14 -9.14
C GLY A 335 -8.70 -20.15 -8.83
N LEU A 336 -7.47 -19.71 -8.98
CA LEU A 336 -6.27 -20.47 -8.69
C LEU A 336 -5.44 -19.70 -7.67
N GLY A 337 -5.30 -20.23 -6.46
CA GLY A 337 -4.53 -19.64 -5.37
C GLY A 337 -3.11 -20.21 -5.36
N GLN A 338 -2.10 -19.37 -5.24
CA GLN A 338 -0.71 -19.81 -5.17
C GLN A 338 -0.36 -20.27 -3.75
N VAL A 339 0.19 -21.47 -3.64
CA VAL A 339 0.65 -22.06 -2.37
C VAL A 339 2.07 -22.59 -2.55
N ALA A 340 2.86 -22.59 -1.48
CA ALA A 340 4.21 -23.14 -1.48
C ALA A 340 4.64 -23.56 -0.06
N GLY A 341 5.66 -24.41 0.01
CA GLY A 341 6.37 -24.66 1.26
C GLY A 341 7.20 -23.47 1.72
N HIS A 342 7.71 -23.54 2.95
CA HIS A 342 8.56 -22.50 3.52
C HIS A 342 9.78 -22.21 2.61
N GLY A 343 10.12 -20.93 2.45
CA GLY A 343 11.14 -20.48 1.51
C GLY A 343 10.68 -20.48 0.05
N PHE A 344 9.36 -20.37 -0.18
CA PHE A 344 8.73 -20.47 -1.50
C PHE A 344 9.13 -21.74 -2.28
N THR A 345 9.18 -22.87 -1.57
CA THR A 345 9.62 -24.15 -2.14
C THR A 345 8.45 -24.88 -2.81
N ASN A 346 8.69 -25.45 -3.99
CA ASN A 346 7.70 -26.16 -4.80
C ASN A 346 6.37 -25.38 -4.98
N PRO A 347 6.41 -24.12 -5.47
CA PRO A 347 5.21 -23.33 -5.63
C PRO A 347 4.27 -23.97 -6.65
N SER A 348 2.99 -23.97 -6.34
CA SER A 348 1.93 -24.51 -7.20
C SER A 348 0.64 -23.70 -7.05
N PHE A 349 -0.29 -23.92 -7.97
CA PHE A 349 -1.62 -23.34 -7.89
C PHE A 349 -2.63 -24.38 -7.41
N SER A 350 -3.37 -24.01 -6.38
CA SER A 350 -4.45 -24.77 -5.77
C SER A 350 -5.80 -24.20 -6.21
N ARG A 351 -6.81 -25.05 -6.37
CA ARG A 351 -8.15 -24.61 -6.76
C ARG A 351 -8.82 -23.82 -5.64
N GLY A 352 -9.51 -22.76 -6.02
CA GLY A 352 -10.25 -21.91 -5.11
C GLY A 352 -11.42 -21.20 -5.76
N HIS A 353 -12.23 -20.54 -4.95
CA HIS A 353 -13.34 -19.72 -5.43
C HIS A 353 -13.09 -18.29 -4.98
N TRP A 354 -13.08 -17.36 -5.93
CA TRP A 354 -13.09 -15.93 -5.63
C TRP A 354 -14.54 -15.46 -5.48
N VAL A 355 -14.86 -14.83 -4.37
CA VAL A 355 -16.23 -14.48 -3.96
C VAL A 355 -16.28 -12.98 -3.66
N VAL A 356 -17.06 -12.22 -4.41
CA VAL A 356 -17.16 -10.77 -4.23
C VAL A 356 -18.41 -10.45 -3.42
N PHE A 357 -18.29 -9.74 -2.29
CA PHE A 357 -19.40 -9.44 -1.39
C PHE A 357 -19.94 -8.03 -1.56
N SER A 358 -19.04 -7.07 -1.82
CA SER A 358 -19.36 -5.66 -2.06
C SER A 358 -18.24 -5.00 -2.87
N ASP A 359 -18.34 -3.69 -3.08
CA ASP A 359 -17.30 -2.89 -3.76
C ASP A 359 -15.93 -2.88 -3.04
N ASP A 360 -15.92 -3.24 -1.76
CA ASP A 360 -14.76 -3.15 -0.87
C ASP A 360 -14.43 -4.45 -0.13
N LEU A 361 -15.25 -5.50 -0.28
CA LEU A 361 -15.09 -6.76 0.43
C LEU A 361 -15.19 -7.95 -0.52
N PHE A 362 -14.18 -8.81 -0.49
CA PHE A 362 -14.21 -10.09 -1.18
C PHE A 362 -13.54 -11.18 -0.33
N GLY A 363 -13.72 -12.44 -0.72
CA GLY A 363 -13.05 -13.59 -0.14
C GLY A 363 -12.43 -14.48 -1.20
N PHE A 364 -11.44 -15.26 -0.80
CA PHE A 364 -10.90 -16.37 -1.58
C PHE A 364 -11.01 -17.65 -0.76
N LEU A 365 -11.85 -18.58 -1.22
CA LEU A 365 -12.05 -19.88 -0.60
C LEU A 365 -11.03 -20.88 -1.18
N TRP A 366 -10.11 -21.33 -0.35
CA TRP A 366 -9.06 -22.28 -0.68
C TRP A 366 -9.58 -23.70 -0.47
N LEU A 367 -9.82 -24.46 -1.54
CA LEU A 367 -10.45 -25.78 -1.43
C LEU A 367 -9.51 -26.79 -0.75
N GLU A 368 -8.26 -26.89 -1.18
CA GLU A 368 -7.32 -27.85 -0.59
C GLU A 368 -6.87 -27.48 0.83
N LEU A 369 -6.95 -26.20 1.20
CA LEU A 369 -6.59 -25.72 2.53
C LEU A 369 -7.80 -25.66 3.49
N LEU A 370 -9.01 -25.97 3.01
CA LEU A 370 -10.26 -25.90 3.78
C LEU A 370 -10.39 -24.56 4.53
N SER A 371 -10.11 -23.45 3.85
CA SER A 371 -9.96 -22.14 4.49
C SER A 371 -10.55 -21.03 3.64
N LEU A 372 -11.11 -20.01 4.28
CA LEU A 372 -11.56 -18.77 3.65
C LEU A 372 -10.66 -17.61 4.08
N SER A 373 -10.00 -16.98 3.10
CA SER A 373 -9.33 -15.70 3.30
C SER A 373 -10.30 -14.56 2.99
N MET A 374 -10.38 -13.56 3.86
CA MET A 374 -11.18 -12.35 3.66
C MET A 374 -10.29 -11.16 3.33
N TYR A 375 -10.78 -10.27 2.47
CA TYR A 375 -10.05 -9.12 1.97
C TYR A 375 -10.91 -7.86 1.98
N HIS A 376 -10.43 -6.82 2.66
CA HIS A 376 -11.11 -5.53 2.74
C HIS A 376 -10.25 -4.43 2.11
N ARG A 377 -10.89 -3.51 1.38
CA ARG A 377 -10.20 -2.41 0.69
C ARG A 377 -9.54 -1.48 1.70
N VAL A 378 -8.31 -1.07 1.41
CA VAL A 378 -7.60 0.02 2.09
C VAL A 378 -8.36 1.34 1.87
N GLN A 379 -8.77 1.99 2.97
CA GLN A 379 -9.61 3.19 2.94
C GLN A 379 -8.79 4.50 2.98
N GLU A 380 -7.50 4.40 3.24
CA GLU A 380 -6.57 5.51 3.29
C GLU A 380 -6.46 6.22 1.95
N ASP A 381 -6.24 7.52 1.99
CA ASP A 381 -5.85 8.28 0.80
C ASP A 381 -4.42 7.91 0.37
N LEU A 382 -4.36 7.11 -0.69
CA LEU A 382 -3.13 6.66 -1.33
C LEU A 382 -2.65 7.60 -2.44
N SER A 383 -3.36 8.71 -2.71
CA SER A 383 -2.90 9.74 -3.65
C SER A 383 -1.65 10.46 -3.13
N CYS A 384 -0.91 11.11 -4.03
CA CYS A 384 0.37 11.75 -3.75
C CYS A 384 0.48 13.14 -4.36
#